data_AF-A0A974PXA5-F1
#
_entry.id   AF-A0A974PXA5-F1
#
_cell.length_a   1.000
_cell.length_b   1.000
_cell.length_c   1.000
_cell.angle_alpha   90.00
_cell.angle_beta   90.00
_cell.angle_gamma   90.00
#
_symmetry.space_group_name_H-M   'P 1'
#
loop_
_entity.id
_entity.type
_entity.pdbx_description
1 polymer ?
#
loop_
_entity_poly.entity_id
_entity_poly.type
_entity_poly.pdbx_seq_one_letter_code
_entity_poly.pdbx_strand_id
1 'polypeptide(L)'
;MSKKRLAYGLALLCAALGNLGPGERRAVAGEAPADAGERKALHWRCWYNQQAHIHCLLDASAAEQSAGGPPAAGHLPRIVGELRSRPSAFKSVLVRIPTYSEPLDAGFAGTLAQAIMCGSRSDCSVRYTAQAPQHQEIAAILHRHLGWPAESATAPLAAVAGDH
;
A
#
# COMPACT_ATOMS: atom_id res chain seq x y z
N MET A 1 -0.62 -21.42 -53.76
CA MET A 1 0.33 -21.82 -52.67
C MET A 1 -0.49 -22.12 -51.42
N SER A 2 -0.27 -23.27 -50.78
CA SER A 2 -1.26 -23.87 -49.86
C SER A 2 -1.03 -23.53 -48.38
N LYS A 3 -2.14 -23.29 -47.66
CA LYS A 3 -2.22 -23.30 -46.20
C LYS A 3 -1.82 -24.68 -45.65
N LYS A 4 -1.00 -24.74 -44.59
CA LYS A 4 -1.01 -25.85 -43.62
C LYS A 4 -0.81 -25.33 -42.19
N ARG A 5 -1.70 -25.77 -41.30
CA ARG A 5 -1.59 -25.70 -39.83
C ARG A 5 -0.90 -26.98 -39.35
N LEU A 6 -0.24 -26.97 -38.19
CA LEU A 6 -0.03 -28.11 -37.26
C LEU A 6 0.24 -27.46 -35.87
N ALA A 7 -0.58 -27.67 -34.83
CA ALA A 7 -0.60 -28.82 -33.91
C ALA A 7 0.72 -28.91 -33.10
N TYR A 8 0.80 -28.74 -31.78
CA TYR A 8 -0.09 -29.11 -30.65
C TYR A 8 -0.38 -30.62 -30.59
N GLY A 9 0.32 -31.35 -29.71
CA GLY A 9 0.00 -32.74 -29.33
C GLY A 9 1.20 -33.57 -28.84
N LEU A 10 0.96 -34.41 -27.81
CA LEU A 10 1.86 -35.43 -27.21
C LEU A 10 3.10 -34.88 -26.46
N ALA A 11 3.63 -35.48 -25.38
CA ALA A 11 3.28 -36.67 -24.58
C ALA A 11 4.02 -36.57 -23.19
N LEU A 12 3.75 -37.33 -22.12
CA LEU A 12 2.79 -38.42 -21.86
C LEU A 12 2.31 -38.42 -20.39
N LEU A 13 1.33 -39.27 -20.08
CA LEU A 13 0.97 -39.81 -18.77
C LEU A 13 2.13 -40.56 -18.07
N CYS A 14 2.18 -40.45 -16.73
CA CYS A 14 2.58 -41.56 -15.85
C CYS A 14 1.48 -41.77 -14.80
N ALA A 15 0.74 -42.87 -14.90
CA ALA A 15 -0.28 -43.26 -13.94
C ALA A 15 0.14 -44.51 -13.17
N ALA A 16 -0.11 -44.50 -11.86
CA ALA A 16 -0.34 -45.63 -10.95
C ALA A 16 0.57 -46.89 -11.04
N LEU A 17 1.23 -47.23 -9.92
CA LEU A 17 0.83 -48.36 -9.05
C LEU A 17 1.78 -48.53 -7.84
N GLY A 18 1.24 -48.94 -6.69
CA GLY A 18 2.00 -49.60 -5.61
C GLY A 18 2.34 -48.79 -4.35
N ASN A 19 1.40 -48.67 -3.40
CA ASN A 19 1.35 -49.58 -2.23
C ASN A 19 0.29 -49.11 -1.21
N LEU A 20 -0.61 -50.02 -0.78
CA LEU A 20 -1.39 -49.82 0.44
C LEU A 20 -0.55 -50.24 1.65
N GLY A 21 -0.41 -49.35 2.62
CA GLY A 21 0.08 -49.68 3.96
C GLY A 21 -0.94 -49.20 5.01
N PRO A 22 -1.46 -50.07 5.89
CA PRO A 22 -2.31 -49.66 6.99
C PRO A 22 -1.43 -49.07 8.10
N GLY A 23 -1.18 -47.77 8.03
CA GLY A 23 -0.30 -47.03 8.94
C GLY A 23 -1.00 -45.82 9.54
N GLU A 24 -1.61 -46.03 10.69
CA GLU A 24 -2.26 -45.01 11.52
C GLU A 24 -1.40 -43.74 11.65
N ARG A 25 -1.84 -42.63 11.05
CA ARG A 25 -1.42 -41.29 11.44
C ARG A 25 -2.66 -40.43 11.57
N ARG A 26 -2.93 -40.00 12.81
CA ARG A 26 -3.93 -38.97 13.12
C ARG A 26 -3.76 -37.81 12.15
N ALA A 27 -4.78 -37.57 11.34
CA ALA A 27 -5.05 -36.25 10.82
C ALA A 27 -5.41 -35.36 12.02
N VAL A 28 -4.39 -34.78 12.66
CA VAL A 28 -4.61 -33.52 13.35
C VAL A 28 -5.05 -32.57 12.25
N ALA A 29 -6.28 -32.07 12.35
CA ALA A 29 -6.75 -31.00 11.50
C ALA A 29 -5.88 -29.76 11.82
N GLY A 30 -4.77 -29.64 11.10
CA GLY A 30 -3.99 -28.43 11.04
C GLY A 30 -4.87 -27.40 10.35
N GLU A 31 -5.54 -26.59 11.17
CA GLU A 31 -6.36 -25.47 10.71
C GLU A 31 -5.49 -24.59 9.82
N ALA A 32 -5.70 -24.68 8.51
CA ALA A 32 -5.01 -23.83 7.56
C ALA A 32 -5.43 -22.39 7.89
N PRO A 33 -4.49 -21.47 8.18
CA PRO A 33 -4.84 -20.11 8.58
C PRO A 33 -5.65 -19.47 7.46
N ALA A 34 -6.93 -19.27 7.72
CA ALA A 34 -7.86 -18.69 6.77
C ALA A 34 -7.41 -17.27 6.45
N ASP A 35 -7.16 -17.02 5.16
CA ASP A 35 -7.02 -15.71 4.56
C ASP A 35 -6.10 -14.74 5.33
N ALA A 36 -4.84 -15.13 5.47
CA ALA A 36 -3.73 -14.18 5.60
C ALA A 36 -3.50 -13.42 4.27
N GLY A 37 -4.57 -12.87 3.69
CA GLY A 37 -4.50 -11.98 2.53
C GLY A 37 -3.50 -10.88 2.83
N GLU A 38 -2.51 -10.73 1.94
CA GLU A 38 -1.25 -10.01 2.15
C GLU A 38 -1.50 -8.54 2.55
N ARG A 39 -1.70 -8.30 3.86
CA ARG A 39 -1.90 -6.97 4.43
C ARG A 39 -0.58 -6.24 4.35
N LYS A 40 -0.35 -5.59 3.21
CA LYS A 40 0.81 -4.74 2.95
C LYS A 40 1.02 -3.82 4.14
N ALA A 41 2.14 -4.02 4.83
CA ALA A 41 2.47 -3.36 6.08
C ALA A 41 2.50 -1.83 5.92
N LEU A 42 2.70 -1.34 4.68
CA LEU A 42 2.76 0.07 4.36
C LEU A 42 1.81 0.43 3.20
N HIS A 43 0.89 1.36 3.46
CA HIS A 43 -0.04 1.88 2.47
C HIS A 43 0.00 3.42 2.41
N TRP A 44 0.39 3.94 1.26
CA TRP A 44 0.38 5.35 0.93
C TRP A 44 -0.84 5.67 0.06
N ARG A 45 -1.45 6.83 0.30
CA ARG A 45 -2.49 7.39 -0.54
C ARG A 45 -1.93 8.59 -1.27
N CYS A 46 -1.99 8.58 -2.60
CA CYS A 46 -1.45 9.65 -3.44
C CYS A 46 -2.51 10.18 -4.42
N TRP A 47 -2.43 11.47 -4.75
CA TRP A 47 -3.34 12.09 -5.72
C TRP A 47 -2.69 13.26 -6.44
N TYR A 48 -3.20 13.59 -7.64
CA TYR A 48 -2.79 14.80 -8.35
C TYR A 48 -3.53 16.04 -7.80
N ASN A 49 -2.81 17.14 -7.59
CA ASN A 49 -3.37 18.36 -6.98
C ASN A 49 -3.78 19.46 -7.99
N GLN A 50 -3.76 19.17 -9.30
CA GLN A 50 -4.01 20.12 -10.40
C GLN A 50 -2.98 21.28 -10.53
N GLN A 51 -1.93 21.31 -9.70
CA GLN A 51 -0.88 22.34 -9.71
C GLN A 51 0.50 21.73 -10.01
N ALA A 52 0.57 20.76 -10.93
CA ALA A 52 1.80 20.04 -11.28
C ALA A 52 2.51 19.34 -10.08
N HIS A 53 1.74 18.85 -9.10
CA HIS A 53 2.25 17.99 -8.03
C HIS A 53 1.39 16.75 -7.81
N ILE A 54 2.06 15.63 -7.52
CA ILE A 54 1.45 14.50 -6.83
C ILE A 54 1.65 14.73 -5.33
N HIS A 55 0.57 14.71 -4.58
CA HIS A 55 0.55 14.71 -3.12
C HIS A 55 0.46 13.28 -2.62
N CYS A 56 1.19 12.94 -1.56
CA CYS A 56 1.13 11.62 -0.91
C CYS A 56 1.03 11.78 0.62
N LEU A 57 0.14 11.00 1.24
CA LEU A 57 0.06 10.79 2.68
C LEU A 57 0.21 9.31 3.00
N LEU A 58 0.78 9.02 4.17
CA LEU A 58 0.71 7.68 4.73
C LEU A 58 -0.72 7.46 5.26
N ASP A 59 -1.36 6.36 4.88
CA ASP A 59 -2.74 5.99 5.27
C ASP A 59 -2.70 4.87 6.33
N ALA A 60 -1.86 3.87 6.10
CA ALA A 60 -1.63 2.79 7.03
C ALA A 60 -0.14 2.46 7.15
N SER A 61 0.30 2.24 8.40
CA SER A 61 1.55 1.56 8.71
C SER A 61 1.27 0.55 9.82
N ALA A 62 1.43 -0.75 9.53
CA ALA A 62 1.59 -1.74 10.59
C ALA A 62 2.81 -1.30 11.42
N ALA A 63 2.60 -1.07 12.72
CA ALA A 63 3.57 -0.34 13.51
C ALA A 63 4.88 -1.14 13.66
N GLU A 64 5.99 -0.41 13.62
CA GLU A 64 7.35 -0.84 14.02
C GLU A 64 8.04 -1.92 13.17
N GLN A 65 7.33 -2.80 12.45
CA GLN A 65 7.96 -3.94 11.75
C GLN A 65 8.40 -3.70 10.29
N SER A 66 8.10 -2.54 9.69
CA SER A 66 8.74 -2.14 8.41
C SER A 66 10.20 -1.69 8.60
N ALA A 67 11.00 -2.50 9.28
CA ALA A 67 12.42 -2.28 9.48
C ALA A 67 13.19 -2.68 8.20
N GLY A 68 13.75 -1.69 7.50
CA GLY A 68 14.79 -1.91 6.50
C GLY A 68 14.34 -2.69 5.25
N GLY A 69 13.52 -2.06 4.40
CA GLY A 69 13.59 -2.39 2.98
C GLY A 69 15.04 -2.23 2.48
N PRO A 70 15.52 -3.07 1.54
CA PRO A 70 16.92 -3.09 1.14
C PRO A 70 17.40 -1.68 0.73
N PRO A 71 18.63 -1.28 1.11
CA PRO A 71 19.15 0.04 0.76
C PRO A 71 19.07 0.20 -0.74
N ALA A 72 18.46 1.30 -1.19
CA ALA A 72 18.26 1.53 -2.61
C ALA A 72 19.61 1.59 -3.32
N ALA A 73 19.84 0.68 -4.27
CA ALA A 73 21.07 0.66 -5.04
C ALA A 73 21.14 1.90 -5.94
N GLY A 74 22.07 2.81 -5.63
CA GLY A 74 22.36 4.02 -6.40
C GLY A 74 22.16 5.34 -5.65
N HIS A 75 22.59 6.44 -6.27
CA HIS A 75 22.51 7.78 -5.73
C HIS A 75 21.08 8.37 -5.85
N LEU A 76 20.16 7.87 -5.02
CA LEU A 76 18.87 8.53 -4.83
C LEU A 76 19.03 9.79 -3.96
N PRO A 77 18.21 10.84 -4.19
CA PRO A 77 18.11 11.95 -3.25
C PRO A 77 17.79 11.45 -1.84
N ARG A 78 18.49 11.98 -0.83
CA ARG A 78 18.39 11.53 0.58
C ARG A 78 16.94 11.36 1.06
N ILE A 79 16.07 12.30 0.71
CA ILE A 79 14.64 12.27 1.06
C ILE A 79 13.91 11.02 0.54
N VAL A 80 14.24 10.51 -0.65
CA VAL A 80 13.66 9.27 -1.20
C VAL A 80 14.17 8.05 -0.44
N GLY A 81 15.44 8.06 -0.02
CA GLY A 81 15.99 7.05 0.88
C GLY A 81 15.28 7.04 2.24
N GLU A 82 15.04 8.21 2.83
CA GLU A 82 14.33 8.36 4.11
C GLU A 82 12.85 7.95 4.01
N LEU A 83 12.13 8.33 2.93
CA LEU A 83 10.75 7.90 2.68
C LEU A 83 10.61 6.37 2.64
N ARG A 84 11.54 5.67 1.97
CA ARG A 84 11.49 4.21 1.80
C ARG A 84 11.98 3.45 3.02
N SER A 85 12.96 3.96 3.75
CA SER A 85 13.59 3.28 4.91
C SER A 85 12.92 3.61 6.25
N ARG A 86 12.35 4.82 6.38
CA ARG A 86 11.73 5.33 7.61
C ARG A 86 10.36 5.98 7.33
N PRO A 87 9.42 5.26 6.68
CA PRO A 87 8.13 5.83 6.29
C PRO A 87 7.30 6.32 7.49
N SER A 88 7.48 5.71 8.67
CA SER A 88 6.84 6.12 9.92
C SER A 88 7.18 7.55 10.36
N ALA A 89 8.29 8.13 9.89
CA ALA A 89 8.64 9.53 10.13
C ALA A 89 7.72 10.52 9.38
N PHE A 90 6.93 10.04 8.42
CA PHE A 90 6.06 10.84 7.56
C PHE A 90 4.56 10.65 7.85
N LYS A 91 4.20 9.99 8.97
CA LYS A 91 2.82 9.70 9.39
C LYS A 91 1.85 10.89 9.34
N SER A 92 2.35 12.11 9.54
CA SER A 92 1.55 13.35 9.49
C SER A 92 2.12 14.39 8.51
N VAL A 93 2.93 13.95 7.54
CA VAL A 93 3.63 14.82 6.59
C VAL A 93 3.07 14.62 5.18
N LEU A 94 2.54 15.68 4.59
CA LEU A 94 2.12 15.71 3.19
C LEU A 94 3.34 15.79 2.27
N VAL A 95 3.70 14.67 1.65
CA VAL A 95 4.82 14.57 0.71
C VAL A 95 4.39 15.13 -0.64
N ARG A 96 5.18 16.03 -1.23
CA ARG A 96 4.91 16.65 -2.54
C ARG A 96 5.96 16.23 -3.56
N ILE A 97 5.52 15.60 -4.64
CA ILE A 97 6.34 15.17 -5.77
C ILE A 97 6.03 16.12 -6.94
N PRO A 98 6.96 16.98 -7.40
CA PRO A 98 6.75 17.80 -8.58
C PRO A 98 6.66 16.94 -9.85
N THR A 99 5.64 17.19 -10.68
CA THR A 99 5.51 16.63 -12.03
C THR A 99 5.89 17.63 -13.12
N TYR A 100 6.03 18.93 -12.79
CA TYR A 100 6.34 20.07 -13.67
C TYR A 100 5.32 20.36 -14.79
N SER A 101 4.53 19.38 -15.22
CA SER A 101 3.34 19.53 -16.04
C SER A 101 2.15 18.78 -15.43
N GLU A 102 0.97 18.95 -16.01
CA GLU A 102 -0.11 17.99 -15.85
C GLU A 102 0.31 16.62 -16.41
N PRO A 103 0.06 15.51 -15.71
CA PRO A 103 0.36 14.19 -16.22
C PRO A 103 -0.63 13.80 -17.31
N LEU A 104 -0.13 13.65 -18.54
CA LEU A 104 -0.91 13.17 -19.70
C LEU A 104 -1.55 11.79 -19.47
N ASP A 105 -0.90 10.95 -18.66
CA ASP A 105 -1.41 9.66 -18.20
C ASP A 105 -1.40 9.57 -16.66
N ALA A 106 -2.58 9.33 -16.10
CA ALA A 106 -2.78 9.08 -14.68
C ALA A 106 -2.14 7.76 -14.21
N GLY A 107 -2.04 6.74 -15.08
CA GLY A 107 -1.38 5.47 -14.79
C GLY A 107 0.13 5.64 -14.59
N PHE A 108 0.78 6.40 -15.46
CA PHE A 108 2.18 6.81 -15.32
C PHE A 108 2.42 7.62 -14.03
N ALA A 109 1.55 8.57 -13.70
CA ALA A 109 1.65 9.32 -12.44
C ALA A 109 1.56 8.42 -11.20
N GLY A 110 0.63 7.44 -11.20
CA GLY A 110 0.55 6.42 -10.15
C GLY A 110 1.80 5.53 -10.08
N THR A 111 2.40 5.19 -11.23
CA THR A 111 3.65 4.43 -11.32
C THR A 111 4.84 5.22 -10.76
N LEU A 112 4.94 6.52 -11.06
CA LEU A 112 5.94 7.42 -10.50
C LEU A 112 5.82 7.52 -8.97
N ALA A 113 4.59 7.66 -8.46
CA ALA A 113 4.31 7.68 -7.03
C ALA A 113 4.72 6.35 -6.36
N GLN A 114 4.32 5.18 -6.90
CA GLN A 114 4.74 3.87 -6.41
C GLN A 114 6.27 3.73 -6.41
N ALA A 115 6.93 4.14 -7.49
CA ALA A 115 8.39 4.08 -7.60
C ALA A 115 9.07 4.95 -6.54
N ILE A 116 8.61 6.18 -6.28
CA ILE A 116 9.21 7.06 -5.27
C ILE A 116 8.96 6.52 -3.86
N MET A 117 7.70 6.28 -3.49
CA MET A 117 7.27 5.99 -2.11
C MET A 117 7.64 4.57 -1.66
N CYS A 118 7.55 3.58 -2.56
CA CYS A 118 7.79 2.17 -2.23
C CYS A 118 9.10 1.62 -2.81
N GLY A 119 9.54 2.11 -3.98
CA GLY A 119 10.60 1.44 -4.73
C GLY A 119 10.23 0.00 -5.07
N SER A 120 11.11 -0.94 -4.74
CA SER A 120 10.92 -2.39 -4.96
C SER A 120 10.31 -3.15 -3.76
N ARG A 121 9.83 -2.46 -2.72
CA ARG A 121 9.25 -3.10 -1.53
C ARG A 121 7.90 -3.77 -1.84
N SER A 122 7.81 -5.08 -1.62
CA SER A 122 6.56 -5.86 -1.74
C SER A 122 5.53 -5.50 -0.66
N ASP A 123 6.00 -5.23 0.57
CA ASP A 123 5.19 -4.84 1.73
C ASP A 123 4.64 -3.40 1.65
N CYS A 124 4.92 -2.69 0.55
CA CYS A 124 4.51 -1.32 0.30
C CYS A 124 3.55 -1.20 -0.89
N SER A 125 2.58 -0.31 -0.78
CA SER A 125 1.68 0.05 -1.86
C SER A 125 1.32 1.53 -1.86
N VAL A 126 1.11 2.07 -3.05
CA VAL A 126 0.46 3.36 -3.31
C VAL A 126 -0.93 3.10 -3.88
N ARG A 127 -1.95 3.70 -3.29
CA ARG A 127 -3.24 3.93 -3.94
C ARG A 127 -3.23 5.33 -4.54
N TYR A 128 -3.19 5.41 -5.87
CA TYR A 128 -3.21 6.66 -6.60
C TYR A 128 -4.62 7.01 -7.11
N THR A 129 -5.02 8.29 -7.05
CA THR A 129 -6.24 8.81 -7.66
C THR A 129 -5.95 10.07 -8.49
N ALA A 130 -6.63 10.23 -9.63
CA ALA A 130 -6.49 11.43 -10.46
C ALA A 130 -7.14 12.67 -9.80
N GLN A 131 -8.18 12.46 -9.01
CA GLN A 131 -8.87 13.49 -8.22
C GLN A 131 -8.31 13.53 -6.79
N ALA A 132 -8.29 14.72 -6.21
CA ALA A 132 -7.97 14.90 -4.80
C ALA A 132 -9.08 14.28 -3.91
N PRO A 133 -8.73 13.61 -2.81
CA PRO A 133 -9.69 13.18 -1.80
C PRO A 133 -10.35 14.39 -1.13
N GLN A 134 -11.54 14.18 -0.58
CA GLN A 134 -12.27 15.22 0.15
C GLN A 134 -11.49 15.65 1.40
N HIS A 135 -11.58 16.92 1.82
CA HIS A 135 -10.85 17.44 2.99
C HIS A 135 -11.10 16.61 4.27
N GLN A 136 -12.32 16.10 4.45
CA GLN A 136 -12.69 15.22 5.57
C GLN A 136 -11.92 13.87 5.57
N GLU A 137 -11.60 13.33 4.40
CA GLU A 137 -10.81 12.10 4.26
C GLU A 137 -9.33 12.34 4.59
N ILE A 138 -8.79 13.48 4.14
CA ILE A 138 -7.44 13.93 4.50
C ILE A 138 -7.34 14.12 6.02
N ALA A 139 -8.30 14.82 6.63
CA ALA A 139 -8.35 15.03 8.07
C ALA A 139 -8.43 13.70 8.84
N ALA A 140 -9.27 12.75 8.40
CA ALA A 140 -9.39 11.44 9.03
C ALA A 140 -8.07 10.64 9.01
N ILE A 141 -7.30 10.70 7.91
CA ILE A 141 -5.98 10.08 7.81
C ILE A 141 -4.99 10.74 8.77
N LEU A 142 -4.93 12.08 8.80
CA LEU A 142 -4.04 12.82 9.70
C LEU A 142 -4.38 12.57 11.17
N HIS A 143 -5.66 12.58 11.55
CA HIS A 143 -6.11 12.31 12.94
C HIS A 143 -5.73 10.91 13.41
N ARG A 144 -5.89 9.88 12.56
CA ARG A 144 -5.46 8.49 12.86
C ARG A 144 -3.98 8.42 13.22
N HIS A 145 -3.15 9.26 12.61
CA HIS A 145 -1.71 9.28 12.81
C HIS A 145 -1.24 10.20 13.94
N LEU A 146 -1.96 11.27 14.24
CA LEU A 146 -1.68 12.17 15.35
C LEU A 146 -2.06 11.58 16.73
N GLY A 147 -2.76 10.44 16.77
CA GLY A 147 -3.20 9.80 18.01
C GLY A 147 -4.22 10.61 18.80
N TRP A 148 -4.88 11.58 18.13
CA TRP A 148 -5.84 12.47 18.77
C TRP A 148 -7.09 11.69 19.18
N PRO A 149 -7.47 11.66 20.48
CA PRO A 149 -8.67 10.95 20.91
C PRO A 149 -9.90 11.67 20.35
N ALA A 150 -10.67 10.95 19.52
CA ALA A 150 -11.85 11.47 18.82
C ALA A 150 -12.91 12.09 19.76
N GLU A 151 -12.87 11.73 21.04
CA GLU A 151 -13.76 12.19 22.10
C GLU A 151 -13.64 13.69 22.43
N SER A 152 -12.47 14.29 22.17
CA SER A 152 -12.21 15.70 22.52
C SER A 152 -12.75 16.73 21.52
N ALA A 153 -13.39 16.28 20.42
CA ALA A 153 -14.08 17.16 19.47
C ALA A 153 -15.53 17.50 19.88
N THR A 154 -16.07 16.82 20.90
CA THR A 154 -17.48 16.95 21.33
C THR A 154 -17.60 17.59 22.71
N ALA A 155 -16.83 18.64 22.99
CA ALA A 155 -17.14 19.55 24.08
C ALA A 155 -18.26 20.50 23.62
N PRO A 156 -19.52 20.37 24.11
CA PRO A 156 -20.55 21.32 23.77
C PRO A 156 -20.16 22.70 24.31
N LEU A 157 -20.33 23.74 23.49
CA LEU A 157 -20.32 25.15 23.91
C LEU A 157 -21.58 25.45 24.74
N ALA A 158 -21.69 24.79 25.90
CA ALA A 158 -22.74 24.98 26.86
C ALA A 158 -22.52 26.29 27.62
N ALA A 159 -23.03 27.36 27.02
CA ALA A 159 -23.44 28.62 27.65
C ALA A 159 -22.72 29.02 28.95
N VAL A 160 -21.69 29.85 28.84
CA VAL A 160 -21.41 30.86 29.87
C VAL A 160 -22.50 31.93 29.74
N ALA A 161 -23.70 31.60 30.23
CA ALA A 161 -24.73 32.59 30.51
C ALA A 161 -24.34 33.30 31.81
N GLY A 162 -23.79 34.50 31.68
CA GLY A 162 -23.58 35.38 32.83
C GLY A 162 -24.89 36.08 33.17
N ASP A 163 -25.45 35.78 34.34
CA ASP A 163 -26.42 36.67 34.99
C ASP A 163 -25.66 37.82 35.67
N HIS A 164 -26.16 39.04 35.45
CA HIS A 164 -25.68 40.30 36.02
C HIS A 164 -26.86 41.13 36.52
#